data_AF-A0A5C6ELS7-F1
#
_entry.id   AF-A0A5C6ELS7-F1
#
_cell.length_a   1.000
_cell.length_b   1.000
_cell.length_c   1.000
_cell.angle_alpha   90.00
_cell.angle_beta   90.00
_cell.angle_gamma   90.00
#
_symmetry.space_group_name_H-M   'P 1'
#
loop_
_entity.id
_entity.type
_entity.pdbx_description
1 polymer ?
#
loop_
_entity_poly.entity_id
_entity_poly.type
_entity_poly.pdbx_seq_one_letter_code
_entity_poly.pdbx_strand_id
1 'polypeptide(L)' 'MRLADLADRIEKSHCDSPREELARLDFMTENVARVHRDKKSHLTIVREAFVDQGDELESHVIKEEKILFPQKIELEEETQ' A
#
# COMPACT_ATOMS: atom_id res chain seq x y z
N MET A 1 -15.14 -17.71 -10.94
CA MET A 1 -14.02 -16.76 -10.83
C MET A 1 -12.87 -17.54 -10.24
N ARG A 2 -11.78 -17.71 -10.99
CA ARG A 2 -10.58 -18.42 -10.52
C ARG A 2 -9.82 -17.52 -9.55
N LEU A 3 -8.93 -18.08 -8.74
CA LEU A 3 -8.06 -17.30 -7.86
C LEU A 3 -7.13 -16.39 -8.66
N ALA A 4 -6.72 -16.81 -9.86
CA ALA A 4 -5.98 -15.95 -10.78
C ALA A 4 -6.77 -14.67 -11.13
N ASP A 5 -8.04 -14.79 -11.50
CA ASP A 5 -8.90 -13.63 -11.82
C ASP A 5 -9.07 -12.68 -10.62
N LEU A 6 -9.14 -13.24 -9.41
CA LEU A 6 -9.30 -12.48 -8.18
C LEU A 6 -8.00 -11.74 -7.81
N ALA A 7 -6.85 -12.40 -7.87
CA ALA A 7 -5.54 -11.80 -7.62
C ALA A 7 -5.30 -10.63 -8.59
N ASP A 8 -5.51 -10.85 -9.88
CA ASP A 8 -5.41 -9.82 -10.93
C ASP A 8 -6.25 -8.57 -10.63
N ARG A 9 -7.47 -8.78 -10.11
CA ARG A 9 -8.38 -7.69 -9.78
C ARG A 9 -7.94 -6.93 -8.52
N ILE A 10 -7.41 -7.64 -7.52
CA ILE A 10 -6.88 -7.04 -6.29
C ILE A 10 -5.64 -6.20 -6.63
N GLU A 11 -4.70 -6.73 -7.41
CA GLU A 11 -3.49 -6.01 -7.83
C GLU A 11 -3.84 -4.70 -8.57
N LYS A 12 -4.70 -4.77 -9.58
CA LYS A 12 -5.12 -3.59 -10.36
C LYS A 12 -5.87 -2.55 -9.53
N SER A 13 -6.68 -2.98 -8.56
CA SER A 13 -7.52 -2.07 -7.78
C SER A 13 -6.84 -1.52 -6.52
N HIS A 14 -5.87 -2.23 -5.96
CA HIS A 14 -5.30 -1.93 -4.63
C HIS A 14 -3.78 -1.80 -4.63
N CYS A 15 -3.07 -2.21 -5.68
CA CYS A 15 -1.60 -2.15 -5.71
C CYS A 15 -1.08 -1.12 -6.73
N ASP A 16 -1.68 -1.06 -7.92
CA ASP A 16 -1.24 -0.11 -8.97
C ASP A 16 -1.73 1.33 -8.72
N SER A 17 -3.02 1.50 -8.46
CA SER A 17 -3.61 2.83 -8.22
C SER A 17 -3.08 3.55 -6.97
N PRO A 18 -2.69 2.86 -5.86
CA PRO A 18 -2.25 3.56 -4.65
C PRO A 18 -0.79 4.02 -4.65
N ARG A 19 0.11 3.51 -5.50
CA ARG A 19 1.52 3.97 -5.48
C ARG A 19 1.66 5.45 -5.84
N GLU A 20 0.90 5.90 -6.84
CA GLU A 20 0.88 7.31 -7.25
C GLU A 20 0.26 8.20 -6.15
N GLU A 21 -0.85 7.77 -5.54
CA GLU A 21 -1.48 8.53 -4.46
C GLU A 21 -0.67 8.51 -3.16
N LEU A 22 0.02 7.41 -2.83
CA LEU A 22 0.94 7.37 -1.70
C LEU A 22 2.09 8.35 -1.91
N ALA A 23 2.72 8.38 -3.08
CA ALA A 23 3.77 9.36 -3.37
C ALA A 23 3.25 10.81 -3.30
N ARG A 24 2.03 11.06 -3.78
CA ARG A 24 1.38 12.36 -3.70
C ARG A 24 1.07 12.77 -2.26
N LEU A 25 0.52 11.87 -1.45
CA LEU A 25 0.21 12.11 -0.04
C LEU A 25 1.48 12.23 0.80
N ASP A 26 2.54 11.51 0.46
CA ASP A 26 3.86 11.65 1.07
C ASP A 26 4.36 13.08 0.95
N PHE A 27 4.41 13.58 -0.29
CA PHE A 27 4.78 14.97 -0.56
C PHE A 27 3.89 15.98 0.20
N MET A 28 2.58 15.77 0.23
CA MET A 28 1.65 16.69 0.89
C MET A 28 1.84 16.70 2.41
N THR A 29 1.90 15.52 3.04
CA THR A 29 2.05 15.41 4.51
C THR A 29 3.41 15.94 4.96
N GLU A 30 4.48 15.69 4.21
CA GLU A 30 5.80 16.25 4.48
C GLU A 30 5.77 17.79 4.44
N ASN A 31 5.24 18.37 3.36
CA ASN A 31 5.23 19.82 3.19
C ASN A 31 4.38 20.53 4.24
N VAL A 32 3.19 20.00 4.53
CA VAL A 32 2.29 20.60 5.54
C VAL A 32 2.93 20.54 6.93
N ALA A 33 3.50 19.40 7.33
CA ALA A 33 4.22 19.30 8.59
C ALA A 33 5.43 20.24 8.63
N ARG A 34 6.23 20.28 7.55
CA ARG A 34 7.42 21.13 7.46
C ARG A 34 7.11 22.61 7.62
N VAL A 35 6.04 23.11 6.98
CA VAL A 35 5.69 24.55 7.00
C VAL A 35 4.94 24.95 8.28
N HIS A 36 4.14 24.05 8.87
CA HIS A 36 3.19 24.43 9.92
C HIS A 36 3.44 23.82 11.31
N ARG A 37 4.38 22.88 11.47
CA ARG A 37 4.60 22.17 12.75
C ARG A 37 4.82 23.10 13.96
N ASP A 38 5.52 24.21 13.78
CA ASP A 38 5.85 25.12 14.89
C ASP A 38 4.61 25.76 15.52
N LYS A 39 3.52 25.91 14.75
CA LYS A 39 2.23 26.42 15.21
C LYS A 39 1.21 25.30 15.48
N LYS A 40 1.47 24.09 14.97
CA LYS A 40 0.55 22.95 14.96
C LYS A 40 1.32 21.64 15.07
N SER A 41 1.76 21.29 16.28
CA SER A 41 2.58 20.10 16.54
C SER A 41 1.91 18.78 16.15
N HIS A 42 0.58 18.70 16.13
CA HIS A 42 -0.16 17.51 15.69
C HIS A 42 0.11 17.12 14.22
N LEU A 43 0.59 18.05 13.39
CA LEU A 43 0.92 17.75 12.00
C LEU A 43 2.14 16.84 11.87
N THR A 44 3.06 16.87 12.84
CA THR A 44 4.17 15.91 12.89
C THR A 44 3.64 14.49 13.13
N ILE A 45 2.66 14.33 14.02
CA ILE A 45 2.04 13.03 14.32
C ILE A 45 1.34 12.46 13.08
N VAL A 46 0.62 13.30 12.33
CA VAL A 46 -0.02 12.89 11.06
C VAL A 46 1.02 12.43 10.05
N ARG A 47 2.17 13.13 9.95
CA ARG A 47 3.27 12.75 9.06
C ARG A 47 3.87 11.40 9.48
N GLU A 48 4.18 11.21 10.76
CA GLU A 48 4.73 9.97 11.29
C GLU A 48 3.78 8.79 11.02
N ALA A 49 2.50 8.94 11.37
CA ALA A 49 1.50 7.90 11.13
C ALA A 49 1.34 7.57 9.63
N PHE A 50 1.46 8.56 8.75
CA PHE A 50 1.42 8.32 7.30
C PHE A 50 2.63 7.52 6.81
N VAL A 51 3.84 7.86 7.27
CA VAL A 51 5.07 7.13 6.90
C VAL A 51 5.01 5.70 7.40
N ASP A 52 4.66 5.49 8.68
CA ASP A 52 4.54 4.15 9.27
C ASP A 52 3.52 3.29 8.50
N GLN A 53 2.36 3.86 8.15
CA GLN A 53 1.35 3.17 7.36
C GLN A 53 1.83 2.85 5.93
N GLY A 54 2.56 3.77 5.30
CA GLY A 54 3.12 3.58 3.97
C GLY A 54 4.10 2.41 3.91
N ASP A 55 5.02 2.35 4.87
CA ASP A 55 6.02 1.27 4.98
C ASP A 55 5.37 -0.10 5.23
N GLU A 56 4.37 -0.15 6.11
CA GLU A 56 3.61 -1.38 6.36
C GLU A 56 2.85 -1.86 5.12
N LEU A 57 2.22 -0.93 4.40
CA LEU A 57 1.44 -1.24 3.20
C LEU A 57 2.34 -1.74 2.06
N GLU A 58 3.50 -1.12 1.84
CA GLU A 58 4.46 -1.59 0.84
C GLU A 58 4.96 -3.01 1.18
N SER A 59 5.31 -3.26 2.45
CA SER A 59 5.70 -4.60 2.90
C SER A 59 4.59 -5.63 2.70
N HIS A 60 3.34 -5.24 2.94
CA HIS A 60 2.16 -6.09 2.76
C HIS A 60 1.96 -6.46 1.29
N VAL A 61 1.92 -5.47 0.39
CA VAL A 61 1.71 -5.67 -1.05
C VAL A 61 2.80 -6.57 -1.65
N ILE A 62 4.07 -6.37 -1.28
CA ILE A 62 5.18 -7.22 -1.77
C ILE A 62 4.97 -8.68 -1.38
N LYS A 63 4.52 -8.96 -0.15
CA LYS A 63 4.24 -10.34 0.30
C LYS A 63 3.08 -10.95 -0.47
N GLU A 64 2.06 -10.15 -0.79
CA GLU A 64 0.92 -10.61 -1.57
C GLU A 64 1.33 -10.96 -3.01
N GLU A 65 1.91 -10.01 -3.75
CA GLU A 65 2.28 -10.15 -5.17
C GLU A 65 3.37 -11.21 -5.41
N LYS A 66 4.37 -11.29 -4.51
CA LYS A 66 5.55 -12.15 -4.73
C LYS A 66 5.45 -13.54 -4.12
N ILE A 67 4.54 -13.74 -3.17
CA ILE A 67 4.48 -14.99 -2.39
C ILE A 67 3.05 -15.53 -2.35
N LEU A 68 2.12 -14.78 -1.75
CA LEU A 68 0.79 -15.32 -1.44
C LEU A 68 -0.01 -15.62 -2.70
N PHE A 69 -0.15 -14.67 -3.62
CA PHE A 69 -0.98 -14.86 -4.82
C PHE A 69 -0.45 -15.99 -5.71
N PRO A 70 0.86 -16.06 -6.05
CA PRO A 70 1.39 -17.19 -6.81
C PRO A 70 1.10 -18.54 -6.14
N GLN A 71 1.34 -18.67 -4.83
CA GLN A 71 1.11 -19.92 -4.10
C GLN A 71 -0.36 -20.35 -4.08
N LYS A 72 -1.30 -19.40 -3.99
CA LYS A 72 -2.73 -19.72 -3.98
C LYS A 72 -3.24 -20.14 -5.36
N ILE A 73 -2.72 -19.53 -6.42
CA ILE A 73 -3.04 -19.93 -7.80
C ILE A 73 -2.52 -21.34 -8.09
N GLU A 74 -1.25 -21.62 -7.77
CA GLU A 74 -0.64 -22.95 -7.95
C GLU A 74 -1.45 -24.04 -7.23
N LEU A 75 -1.82 -23.80 -5.97
CA LEU A 75 -2.61 -24.75 -5.19
C LEU A 75 -4.02 -24.99 -5.79
N GLU A 76 -4.66 -23.96 -6.36
CA GLU A 76 -5.96 -24.12 -7.04
C GLU A 76 -5.81 -24.97 -8.31
N GLU A 77 -4.72 -24.81 -9.06
CA GLU A 77 -4.44 -25.61 -10.25
C GLU A 77 -4.16 -27.08 -9.91
N GLU A 78 -3.47 -27.35 -8.79
CA GLU A 78 -3.20 -28.72 -8.33
C GLU A 78 -4.44 -29.47 -7.82
N THR A 79 -5.48 -28.73 -7.40
CA THR A 79 -6.70 -29.30 -6.80
C THR A 79 -7.90 -29.38 -7.75
N GLN A 80 -7.72 -29.02 -9.03
CA GLN A 80 -8.72 -29.12 -10.11
C GLN A 80 -8.44 -30.29 -11.06
#